data_AF-A0A4E0R759-F1
#
_entry.id   AF-A0A4E0R759-F1
#
_cell.length_a   1.000
_cell.length_b   1.000
_cell.length_c   1.000
_cell.angle_alpha   90.00
_cell.angle_beta   90.00
_cell.angle_gamma   90.00
#
_symmetry.space_group_name_H-M   'P 1'
#
loop_
_entity.id
_entity.type
_entity.pdbx_description
1 polymer ?
#
loop_
_entity_poly.entity_id
_entity_poly.type
_entity_poly.pdbx_seq_one_letter_code
_entity_poly.pdbx_strand_id
1 'polypeptide(L)'
;MTSDIAKRQRTVPSAKAFEFNWRRPVPDVLQKGAMFDRFDEETGVLETDCFVRVDPDGFFIYWKTENTDSQLLELSQISDVRAGCKPKDEKLTTQLQERTPGKSWDRVVTICSGLDLVNINYTNMIAPDSETATFWIQSLRSLTHNTKAANVCPMTQLKKHWIRLCLTVNPKNKIPVRVIMKTFASGRNERVVFQSLKELGLPHGKNDDIDPADFPFEKFYELYHKICPRTDIEDLFKSLSKNKDVLHAEKMIEFLNETQRDPRLNEILYPFANKQTIKYIQENYETQDEYKNTENLSIECFYRYLMSDNNACVFLDRLDVYQEMDQPLSHYYINSSHNTYLIGRQFGGKSSVEIYRQVLLAGCRKHQQYKLAKYCEEILGDMLLTKPIDGYSLESGVPLPPPEKLKRKILIKNKRLKPEVEKQQLDMFFKGQTDALQEENEVAEDPDLAVDGEDTESCSKSGNCTAASGDIANSVIPTSINPSVAGSNADLKRLQMKKVR
;
A
#
# COMPACT_ATOMS: atom_id res chain seq x y z
N MET A 1 -23.39 -16.27 -22.91
CA MET A 1 -23.51 -15.06 -22.06
C MET A 1 -23.83 -15.47 -20.62
N THR A 2 -22.97 -16.27 -19.96
CA THR A 2 -23.38 -17.06 -18.78
C THR A 2 -22.25 -17.30 -17.76
N SER A 3 -21.22 -16.44 -17.71
CA SER A 3 -20.01 -16.66 -16.88
C SER A 3 -19.81 -15.71 -15.68
N ASP A 4 -20.35 -14.49 -15.70
CA ASP A 4 -19.93 -13.45 -14.73
C ASP A 4 -21.00 -12.95 -13.75
N ILE A 5 -22.27 -13.34 -13.95
CA ILE A 5 -23.34 -13.07 -12.98
C ILE A 5 -23.16 -13.92 -11.70
N ALA A 6 -22.62 -15.14 -11.84
CA ALA A 6 -22.47 -16.10 -10.74
C ALA A 6 -21.45 -15.72 -9.66
N LYS A 7 -20.59 -14.71 -9.89
CA LYS A 7 -19.52 -14.32 -8.95
C LYS A 7 -19.94 -13.23 -7.93
N ARG A 8 -21.16 -12.71 -8.00
CA ARG A 8 -21.59 -11.51 -7.26
C ARG A 8 -22.44 -11.78 -5.99
N GLN A 9 -22.65 -13.03 -5.61
CA GLN A 9 -23.46 -13.39 -4.45
C GLN A 9 -22.65 -13.33 -3.14
N ARG A 10 -22.92 -12.34 -2.29
CA ARG A 10 -22.23 -12.15 -1.00
C ARG A 10 -22.85 -12.90 0.19
N THR A 11 -24.13 -13.29 0.12
CA THR A 11 -24.91 -13.66 1.32
C THR A 11 -26.01 -14.73 1.15
N VAL A 12 -26.11 -15.41 -0.01
CA VAL A 12 -27.10 -16.49 -0.24
C VAL A 12 -26.45 -17.69 -0.95
N PRO A 13 -26.65 -18.94 -0.47
CA PRO A 13 -25.99 -20.14 -1.00
C PRO A 13 -26.67 -20.68 -2.28
N SER A 14 -26.52 -19.99 -3.42
CA SER A 14 -26.87 -20.56 -4.74
C SER A 14 -25.79 -20.42 -5.82
N ALA A 15 -24.84 -19.48 -5.66
CA ALA A 15 -23.59 -19.47 -6.38
C ALA A 15 -22.47 -19.10 -5.40
N LYS A 16 -21.46 -19.98 -5.31
CA LYS A 16 -20.24 -19.95 -4.49
C LYS A 16 -19.98 -18.60 -3.77
N ALA A 17 -20.15 -18.60 -2.44
CA ALA A 17 -19.94 -17.41 -1.61
C ALA A 17 -18.60 -16.73 -1.92
N PHE A 18 -18.61 -15.40 -2.02
CA PHE A 18 -17.39 -14.63 -2.28
C PHE A 18 -16.39 -14.77 -1.11
N GLU A 19 -15.38 -15.61 -1.29
CA GLU A 19 -14.29 -15.80 -0.35
C GLU A 19 -13.22 -14.72 -0.56
N PHE A 20 -13.08 -13.81 0.41
CA PHE A 20 -12.05 -12.76 0.34
C PHE A 20 -10.67 -13.30 0.70
N ASN A 21 -10.07 -14.06 -0.22
CA ASN A 21 -8.70 -14.50 -0.05
C ASN A 21 -7.72 -13.35 -0.33
N TRP A 22 -7.30 -12.69 0.75
CA TRP A 22 -6.24 -11.68 0.75
C TRP A 22 -4.85 -12.27 1.01
N ARG A 23 -4.74 -13.52 1.46
CA ARG A 23 -3.46 -14.14 1.81
C ARG A 23 -2.72 -14.59 0.55
N ARG A 24 -1.48 -14.16 0.41
CA ARG A 24 -0.54 -14.76 -0.54
C ARG A 24 0.25 -15.83 0.21
N PRO A 25 0.30 -17.09 -0.27
CA PRO A 25 1.05 -18.15 0.40
C PRO A 25 2.51 -17.75 0.61
N VAL A 26 2.94 -17.64 1.86
CA VAL A 26 4.33 -17.33 2.23
C VAL A 26 5.16 -18.60 2.05
N PRO A 27 6.20 -18.63 1.20
CA PRO A 27 7.00 -19.84 0.99
C PRO A 27 7.61 -20.36 2.30
N ASP A 28 7.57 -21.68 2.50
CA ASP A 28 8.10 -22.36 3.70
C ASP A 28 9.53 -21.93 4.06
N VAL A 29 10.36 -21.63 3.06
CA VAL A 29 11.74 -21.16 3.26
C VAL A 29 11.77 -19.81 4.01
N LEU A 30 10.86 -18.88 3.69
CA LEU A 30 10.77 -17.60 4.41
C LEU A 30 10.19 -17.79 5.83
N GLN A 31 9.26 -18.73 6.00
CA GLN A 31 8.67 -19.03 7.30
C GLN A 31 9.65 -19.73 8.25
N LYS A 32 10.45 -20.67 7.73
CA LYS A 32 11.55 -21.34 8.46
C LYS A 32 12.67 -20.36 8.77
N GLY A 33 12.98 -19.48 7.82
CA GLY A 33 13.99 -18.44 7.95
C GLY A 33 15.39 -18.87 7.50
N ALA A 34 16.28 -17.88 7.44
CA ALA A 34 17.70 -18.08 7.18
C ALA A 34 18.53 -17.02 7.94
N MET A 35 19.83 -17.30 8.12
CA MET A 35 20.77 -16.34 8.70
C MET A 35 21.25 -15.35 7.65
N PHE A 36 21.24 -14.07 8.00
CA PHE A 36 21.81 -12.97 7.23
C PHE A 36 22.70 -12.11 8.14
N ASP A 37 23.64 -11.37 7.57
CA ASP A 37 24.19 -10.18 8.23
C ASP A 37 23.42 -8.94 7.73
N ARG A 38 23.18 -7.93 8.55
CA ARG A 38 22.53 -6.66 8.17
C ARG A 38 23.53 -5.51 8.30
N PHE A 39 23.58 -4.63 7.31
CA PHE A 39 24.37 -3.40 7.39
C PHE A 39 23.54 -2.14 7.11
N ASP A 40 23.95 -1.05 7.74
CA ASP A 40 23.29 0.24 7.70
C ASP A 40 24.29 1.31 7.19
N GLU A 41 24.02 1.86 6.00
CA GLU A 41 24.92 2.81 5.31
C GLU A 41 24.93 4.20 5.93
N GLU A 42 23.92 4.56 6.73
CA GLU A 42 23.82 5.89 7.35
C GLU A 42 24.52 5.93 8.71
N THR A 43 24.43 4.82 9.46
CA THR A 43 25.02 4.70 10.80
C THR A 43 26.38 3.98 10.81
N GLY A 44 26.74 3.27 9.73
CA GLY A 44 27.96 2.45 9.67
C GLY A 44 27.89 1.19 10.54
N VAL A 45 26.69 0.77 10.97
CA VAL A 45 26.49 -0.37 11.86
C VAL A 45 26.39 -1.67 11.07
N LEU A 46 27.10 -2.69 11.54
CA LEU A 46 27.02 -4.08 11.10
C LEU A 46 26.40 -4.92 12.21
N GLU A 47 25.21 -5.48 11.96
CA GLU A 47 24.57 -6.49 12.79
C GLU A 47 24.86 -7.86 12.15
N THR A 48 25.54 -8.76 12.85
CA THR A 48 25.82 -10.10 12.32
C THR A 48 24.83 -11.14 12.84
N ASP A 49 24.71 -12.24 12.11
CA ASP A 49 23.99 -13.45 12.56
C ASP A 49 22.50 -13.15 12.88
N CYS A 50 21.88 -12.28 12.08
CA CYS A 50 20.46 -11.97 12.12
C CYS A 50 19.65 -13.14 11.57
N PHE A 51 18.80 -13.76 12.39
CA PHE A 51 17.88 -14.79 11.92
C PHE A 51 16.62 -14.14 11.34
N VAL A 52 16.51 -14.12 10.02
CA VAL A 52 15.44 -13.42 9.26
C VAL A 52 14.33 -14.38 8.89
N ARG A 53 13.07 -13.94 9.07
CA ARG A 53 11.84 -14.72 8.83
C ARG A 53 10.71 -13.83 8.30
N VAL A 54 9.71 -14.46 7.69
CA VAL A 54 8.40 -13.85 7.38
C VAL A 54 7.31 -14.61 8.12
N ASP A 55 6.33 -13.90 8.67
CA ASP A 55 5.23 -14.54 9.40
C ASP A 55 4.27 -15.31 8.47
N PRO A 56 3.52 -16.31 8.96
CA PRO A 56 2.69 -17.18 8.11
C PRO A 56 1.54 -16.46 7.37
N ASP A 57 1.07 -15.31 7.85
CA ASP A 57 0.02 -14.52 7.21
C ASP A 57 0.57 -13.48 6.22
N GLY A 58 1.90 -13.27 6.19
CA GLY A 58 2.56 -12.38 5.23
C GLY A 58 2.36 -10.89 5.54
N PHE A 59 2.37 -10.49 6.81
CA PHE A 59 2.28 -9.11 7.25
C PHE A 59 3.65 -8.47 7.51
N PHE A 60 4.63 -9.24 8.02
CA PHE A 60 5.90 -8.74 8.51
C PHE A 60 7.07 -9.64 8.05
N ILE A 61 8.15 -8.99 7.59
CA ILE A 61 9.48 -9.57 7.67
C ILE A 61 10.09 -9.13 9.00
N TYR A 62 10.70 -10.05 9.74
CA TYR A 62 11.26 -9.79 11.06
C TYR A 62 12.59 -10.51 11.25
N TRP A 63 13.46 -9.95 12.08
CA TRP A 63 14.78 -10.50 12.35
C TRP A 63 15.25 -10.17 13.76
N LYS A 64 16.16 -10.99 14.27
CA LYS A 64 16.74 -10.84 15.60
C LYS A 64 18.15 -11.42 15.63
N THR A 65 19.03 -10.84 16.44
CA THR A 65 20.29 -11.46 16.87
C THR A 65 20.16 -11.96 18.32
N GLU A 66 21.03 -12.86 18.77
CA GLU A 66 20.95 -13.48 20.10
C GLU A 66 20.74 -12.47 21.25
N ASN A 67 21.40 -11.32 21.17
CA ASN A 67 21.48 -10.31 22.23
C ASN A 67 20.58 -9.08 22.03
N THR A 68 19.74 -9.05 20.98
CA THR A 68 18.90 -7.87 20.65
C THR A 68 17.40 -8.12 20.84
N ASP A 69 16.65 -7.03 21.02
CA ASP A 69 15.20 -7.03 20.82
C ASP A 69 14.91 -7.29 19.33
N SER A 70 13.84 -8.05 19.05
CA SER A 70 13.39 -8.37 17.70
C SER A 70 13.02 -7.11 16.91
N GLN A 71 13.53 -7.01 15.68
CA GLN A 71 13.24 -5.96 14.71
C GLN A 71 12.23 -6.48 13.68
N LEU A 72 11.32 -5.63 13.22
CA LEU A 72 10.30 -6.01 12.25
C LEU A 72 9.95 -4.86 11.30
N LEU A 73 9.67 -5.23 10.05
CA LEU A 73 9.25 -4.34 8.97
C LEU A 73 7.96 -4.89 8.35
N GLU A 74 6.99 -4.01 8.16
CA GLU A 74 5.70 -4.37 7.60
C GLU A 74 5.78 -4.51 6.07
N LEU A 75 5.36 -5.66 5.53
CA LEU A 75 5.42 -5.95 4.09
C LEU A 75 4.55 -4.99 3.25
N SER A 76 3.57 -4.31 3.86
CA SER A 76 2.76 -3.26 3.23
C SER A 76 3.56 -1.97 2.95
N GLN A 77 4.62 -1.71 3.73
CA GLN A 77 5.47 -0.52 3.63
C GLN A 77 6.65 -0.73 2.68
N ILE A 78 6.87 -1.97 2.22
CA ILE A 78 7.95 -2.28 1.26
C ILE A 78 7.49 -1.90 -0.14
N SER A 79 8.22 -0.97 -0.76
CA SER A 79 7.98 -0.54 -2.13
C SER A 79 8.79 -1.33 -3.16
N ASP A 80 10.01 -1.77 -2.82
CA ASP A 80 10.85 -2.61 -3.69
C ASP A 80 11.73 -3.53 -2.83
N VAL A 81 12.12 -4.67 -3.39
CA VAL A 81 13.15 -5.57 -2.84
C VAL A 81 14.05 -5.93 -4.00
N ARG A 82 15.34 -5.65 -3.93
CA ARG A 82 16.25 -5.80 -5.07
C ARG A 82 17.62 -6.33 -4.65
N ALA A 83 18.38 -6.78 -5.65
CA ALA A 83 19.82 -7.01 -5.44
C ALA A 83 20.45 -5.69 -5.00
N GLY A 84 21.15 -5.73 -3.87
CA GLY A 84 21.95 -4.62 -3.38
C GLY A 84 23.31 -4.57 -4.06
N CYS A 85 24.22 -3.79 -3.47
CA CYS A 85 25.59 -3.67 -3.94
C CYS A 85 26.56 -3.71 -2.75
N LYS A 86 27.86 -3.67 -3.06
CA LYS A 86 28.92 -3.39 -2.09
C LYS A 86 28.56 -2.13 -1.27
N PRO A 87 28.72 -2.13 0.07
CA PRO A 87 28.61 -0.93 0.90
C PRO A 87 29.50 0.20 0.41
N LYS A 88 29.06 1.45 0.56
CA LYS A 88 29.87 2.62 0.22
C LYS A 88 30.94 2.90 1.27
N ASP A 89 30.67 2.59 2.53
CA ASP A 89 31.68 2.66 3.58
C ASP A 89 32.75 1.56 3.40
N GLU A 90 34.01 2.00 3.30
CA GLU A 90 35.18 1.13 3.21
C GLU A 90 35.43 0.35 4.52
N LYS A 91 35.00 0.87 5.68
CA LYS A 91 35.11 0.15 6.96
C LYS A 91 34.16 -1.03 7.00
N LEU A 92 32.88 -0.81 6.68
CA LEU A 92 31.89 -1.88 6.52
C LEU A 92 32.34 -2.91 5.48
N THR A 93 32.84 -2.45 4.33
CA THR A 93 33.43 -3.32 3.31
C THR A 93 34.52 -4.23 3.90
N THR A 94 35.47 -3.65 4.64
CA THR A 94 36.62 -4.38 5.19
C THR A 94 36.17 -5.43 6.20
N GLN A 95 35.32 -5.05 7.17
CA GLN A 95 34.76 -5.98 8.16
C GLN A 95 34.02 -7.16 7.52
N LEU A 96 33.23 -6.89 6.47
CA LEU A 96 32.49 -7.92 5.73
C LEU A 96 33.40 -8.84 4.90
N GLN A 97 34.50 -8.30 4.36
CA GLN A 97 35.52 -9.08 3.65
C GLN A 97 36.36 -9.94 4.60
N GLU A 98 36.69 -9.46 5.79
CA GLU A 98 37.34 -10.25 6.84
C GLU A 98 36.43 -11.39 7.33
N ARG A 99 35.15 -11.10 7.58
CA ARG A 99 34.15 -12.10 8.02
C ARG A 99 33.79 -13.10 6.93
N THR A 100 33.77 -12.69 5.66
CA THR A 100 33.43 -13.56 4.52
C THR A 100 34.36 -13.37 3.30
N PRO A 101 35.62 -13.86 3.39
CA PRO A 101 36.63 -13.65 2.35
C PRO A 101 36.19 -14.19 0.99
N GLY A 102 36.44 -13.42 -0.06
CA GLY A 102 36.20 -13.83 -1.46
C GLY A 102 34.74 -13.99 -1.89
N LYS A 103 33.75 -13.80 -1.01
CA LYS A 103 32.33 -13.87 -1.39
C LYS A 103 31.89 -12.65 -2.20
N SER A 104 31.11 -12.91 -3.25
CA SER A 104 30.51 -11.89 -4.12
C SER A 104 29.51 -10.99 -3.38
N TRP A 105 29.14 -9.86 -4.02
CA TRP A 105 28.15 -8.90 -3.52
C TRP A 105 26.74 -9.11 -4.10
N ASP A 106 26.58 -10.08 -5.01
CA ASP A 106 25.28 -10.55 -5.52
C ASP A 106 24.36 -11.14 -4.43
N ARG A 107 24.94 -11.58 -3.31
CA ARG A 107 24.22 -12.04 -2.11
C ARG A 107 23.55 -10.92 -1.29
N VAL A 108 23.72 -9.64 -1.65
CA VAL A 108 23.07 -8.54 -0.94
C VAL A 108 21.62 -8.37 -1.39
N VAL A 109 20.70 -8.33 -0.44
CA VAL A 109 19.28 -8.05 -0.60
C VAL A 109 18.99 -6.68 0.02
N THR A 110 18.64 -5.69 -0.81
CA THR A 110 18.20 -4.37 -0.35
C THR A 110 16.67 -4.31 -0.36
N ILE A 111 16.08 -4.16 0.82
CA ILE A 111 14.65 -3.92 1.01
C ILE A 111 14.43 -2.41 1.13
N CYS A 112 13.64 -1.84 0.23
CA CYS A 112 13.25 -0.44 0.20
C CYS A 112 11.87 -0.29 0.84
N SER A 113 11.73 0.49 1.91
CA SER A 113 10.45 0.72 2.57
C SER A 113 10.21 2.18 2.92
N GLY A 114 8.95 2.59 2.98
CA GLY A 114 8.56 3.97 3.29
C GLY A 114 7.06 4.11 3.52
N LEU A 115 6.67 5.21 4.17
CA LEU A 115 5.26 5.61 4.29
C LEU A 115 4.80 6.46 3.09
N ASP A 116 5.75 6.98 2.31
CA ASP A 116 5.53 7.77 1.10
C ASP A 116 6.63 7.49 0.06
N LEU A 117 6.50 8.09 -1.13
CA LEU A 117 7.39 7.83 -2.28
C LEU A 117 8.75 8.57 -2.22
N VAL A 118 8.98 9.39 -1.19
CA VAL A 118 10.17 10.26 -1.04
C VAL A 118 11.04 9.79 0.11
N ASN A 119 10.43 9.50 1.26
CA ASN A 119 11.12 9.09 2.50
C ASN A 119 11.29 7.56 2.53
N ILE A 120 12.29 7.09 1.78
CA ILE A 120 12.61 5.67 1.63
C ILE A 120 13.77 5.29 2.57
N ASN A 121 13.52 4.31 3.43
CA ASN A 121 14.51 3.62 4.24
C ASN A 121 15.04 2.40 3.49
N TYR A 122 16.34 2.11 3.63
CA TYR A 122 17.00 0.96 3.01
C TYR A 122 17.48 -0.02 4.08
N THR A 123 16.90 -1.22 4.10
CA THR A 123 17.37 -2.32 4.94
C THR A 123 18.20 -3.26 4.06
N ASN A 124 19.53 -3.26 4.24
CA ASN A 124 20.43 -4.12 3.48
C ASN A 124 20.78 -5.37 4.28
N MET A 125 20.42 -6.53 3.74
CA MET A 125 20.71 -7.85 4.30
C MET A 125 21.67 -8.60 3.38
N ILE A 126 22.57 -9.40 3.93
CA ILE A 126 23.61 -10.15 3.23
C ILE A 126 23.32 -11.63 3.45
N ALA A 127 22.88 -12.31 2.39
CA ALA A 127 22.56 -13.73 2.46
C ALA A 127 23.84 -14.59 2.54
N PRO A 128 23.72 -15.88 2.89
CA PRO A 128 24.86 -16.80 2.89
C PRO A 128 25.50 -16.95 1.48
N ASP A 129 24.69 -16.85 0.44
CA ASP A 129 25.03 -17.08 -0.97
C ASP A 129 24.05 -16.35 -1.93
N SER A 130 24.42 -16.30 -3.21
CA SER A 130 23.66 -15.60 -4.27
C SER A 130 22.32 -16.25 -4.61
N GLU A 131 22.21 -17.58 -4.47
CA GLU A 131 20.99 -18.33 -4.74
C GLU A 131 19.92 -17.98 -3.70
N THR A 132 20.29 -18.01 -2.42
CA THR A 132 19.47 -17.57 -1.29
C THR A 132 19.03 -16.12 -1.48
N ALA A 133 19.95 -15.20 -1.80
CA ALA A 133 19.59 -13.80 -2.03
C ALA A 133 18.57 -13.65 -3.17
N THR A 134 18.81 -14.31 -4.30
CA THR A 134 17.92 -14.29 -5.47
C THR A 134 16.53 -14.85 -5.13
N PHE A 135 16.48 -15.97 -4.42
CA PHE A 135 15.23 -16.59 -3.95
C PHE A 135 14.46 -15.67 -3.00
N TRP A 136 15.13 -15.05 -2.03
CA TRP A 136 14.52 -14.12 -1.08
C TRP A 136 14.00 -12.86 -1.78
N ILE A 137 14.74 -12.29 -2.73
CA ILE A 137 14.29 -11.14 -3.54
C ILE A 137 13.01 -11.48 -4.30
N GLN A 138 12.99 -12.61 -5.02
CA GLN A 138 11.83 -13.03 -5.81
C GLN A 138 10.62 -13.35 -4.91
N SER A 139 10.86 -14.06 -3.81
CA SER A 139 9.80 -14.47 -2.87
C SER A 139 9.19 -13.28 -2.15
N LEU A 140 9.99 -12.34 -1.64
CA LEU A 140 9.47 -11.12 -0.99
C LEU A 140 8.72 -10.23 -1.99
N ARG A 141 9.23 -10.05 -3.22
CA ARG A 141 8.50 -9.35 -4.29
C ARG A 141 7.13 -9.97 -4.60
N SER A 142 6.98 -11.29 -4.45
CA SER A 142 5.67 -11.94 -4.63
C SER A 142 4.66 -11.60 -3.52
N LEU A 143 5.13 -11.15 -2.35
CA LEU A 143 4.29 -10.78 -1.20
C LEU A 143 3.97 -9.27 -1.15
N THR A 144 4.85 -8.41 -1.68
CA THR A 144 4.61 -6.95 -1.74
C THR A 144 3.49 -6.56 -2.72
N HIS A 145 3.01 -5.31 -2.62
CA HIS A 145 1.88 -4.79 -3.41
C HIS A 145 0.62 -5.67 -3.34
N ASN A 146 0.34 -6.24 -2.16
CA ASN A 146 -0.88 -7.00 -1.91
C ASN A 146 -2.06 -6.05 -1.61
N THR A 147 -2.73 -5.60 -2.67
CA THR A 147 -3.91 -4.70 -2.60
C THR A 147 -5.02 -5.23 -1.70
N LYS A 148 -5.20 -6.56 -1.62
CA LYS A 148 -6.21 -7.20 -0.76
C LYS A 148 -5.80 -7.13 0.71
N ALA A 149 -4.53 -7.39 1.04
CA ALA A 149 -4.01 -7.23 2.41
C ALA A 149 -4.14 -5.79 2.95
N ALA A 150 -4.13 -4.79 2.06
CA ALA A 150 -4.37 -3.39 2.43
C ALA A 150 -5.85 -3.07 2.76
N ASN A 151 -6.79 -3.95 2.40
CA ASN A 151 -8.25 -3.75 2.54
C ASN A 151 -8.91 -4.79 3.47
N VAL A 152 -8.14 -5.47 4.32
CA VAL A 152 -8.66 -6.47 5.26
C VAL A 152 -9.50 -5.84 6.38
N CYS A 153 -10.52 -6.56 6.81
CA CYS A 153 -11.45 -6.14 7.85
C CYS A 153 -10.79 -5.77 9.21
N PRO A 154 -11.48 -5.01 10.07
CA PRO A 154 -10.99 -4.63 11.41
C PRO A 154 -10.54 -5.82 12.26
N MET A 155 -11.22 -6.97 12.20
CA MET A 155 -10.81 -8.18 12.94
C MET A 155 -9.43 -8.67 12.49
N THR A 156 -9.16 -8.67 11.18
CA THR A 156 -7.84 -9.05 10.64
C THR A 156 -6.78 -8.01 10.98
N GLN A 157 -7.10 -6.71 11.01
CA GLN A 157 -6.19 -5.66 11.47
C GLN A 157 -5.83 -5.82 12.96
N LEU A 158 -6.78 -6.23 13.81
CA LEU A 158 -6.50 -6.59 15.20
C LEU A 158 -5.57 -7.81 15.30
N LYS A 159 -5.84 -8.87 14.51
CA LYS A 159 -4.95 -10.05 14.45
C LYS A 159 -3.52 -9.67 14.04
N LYS A 160 -3.37 -8.77 13.06
CA LYS A 160 -2.07 -8.23 12.62
C LYS A 160 -1.36 -7.44 13.74
N HIS A 161 -2.08 -6.66 14.53
CA HIS A 161 -1.50 -5.98 15.70
C HIS A 161 -1.06 -6.98 16.78
N TRP A 162 -1.84 -8.03 17.03
CA TRP A 162 -1.46 -9.12 17.92
C TRP A 162 -0.19 -9.84 17.42
N ILE A 163 -0.12 -10.21 16.14
CA ILE A 163 1.10 -10.79 15.54
C ILE A 163 2.30 -9.86 15.75
N ARG A 164 2.15 -8.54 15.52
CA ARG A 164 3.21 -7.56 15.77
C ARG A 164 3.72 -7.60 17.21
N LEU A 165 2.83 -7.69 18.21
CA LEU A 165 3.20 -7.84 19.62
C LEU A 165 3.97 -9.14 19.87
N CYS A 166 3.47 -10.27 19.37
CA CYS A 166 4.11 -11.59 19.51
C CYS A 166 5.47 -11.69 18.78
N LEU A 167 5.71 -10.87 17.75
CA LEU A 167 7.01 -10.77 17.07
C LEU A 167 7.96 -9.74 17.71
N THR A 168 7.48 -8.82 18.55
CA THR A 168 8.29 -7.80 19.24
C THR A 168 8.82 -8.35 20.57
N VAL A 169 9.66 -9.38 20.50
CA VAL A 169 10.22 -10.07 21.67
C VAL A 169 11.61 -9.57 22.06
N ASN A 170 11.95 -9.69 23.33
CA ASN A 170 13.28 -9.39 23.88
C ASN A 170 14.31 -10.53 23.62
N PRO A 171 15.58 -10.42 24.07
CA PRO A 171 16.56 -11.51 23.95
C PRO A 171 16.09 -12.86 24.49
N LYS A 172 15.27 -12.88 25.56
CA LYS A 172 14.68 -14.10 26.16
C LYS A 172 13.48 -14.68 25.41
N ASN A 173 13.13 -14.14 24.23
CA ASN A 173 11.95 -14.50 23.44
C ASN A 173 10.60 -14.25 24.15
N LYS A 174 10.55 -13.31 25.10
CA LYS A 174 9.33 -12.89 25.79
C LYS A 174 8.84 -11.54 25.24
N ILE A 175 7.53 -11.30 25.30
CA ILE A 175 6.89 -10.03 24.93
C ILE A 175 6.98 -9.06 26.12
N PRO A 176 7.72 -7.94 26.04
CA PRO A 176 7.84 -7.02 27.16
C PRO A 176 6.54 -6.22 27.35
N VAL A 177 6.02 -6.12 28.59
CA VAL A 177 4.76 -5.39 28.88
C VAL A 177 4.81 -3.93 28.41
N ARG A 178 6.00 -3.30 28.45
CA ARG A 178 6.27 -1.96 27.88
C ARG A 178 5.86 -1.80 26.41
N VAL A 179 5.88 -2.87 25.61
CA VAL A 179 5.48 -2.85 24.19
C VAL A 179 3.96 -2.80 24.07
N ILE A 180 3.26 -3.64 24.85
CA ILE A 180 1.78 -3.64 24.92
C ILE A 180 1.28 -2.26 25.36
N MET A 181 1.90 -1.65 26.38
CA MET A 181 1.56 -0.28 26.79
C MET A 181 1.67 0.73 25.65
N LYS A 182 2.81 0.73 24.93
CA LYS A 182 3.06 1.66 23.82
C LYS A 182 2.00 1.53 22.72
N THR A 183 1.47 0.32 22.48
CA THR A 183 0.40 0.08 21.51
C THR A 183 -0.92 0.77 21.86
N PHE A 184 -1.22 0.98 23.14
CA PHE A 184 -2.47 1.63 23.60
C PHE A 184 -2.26 3.08 24.11
N ALA A 185 -1.01 3.55 24.20
CA ALA A 185 -0.64 4.84 24.79
C ALA A 185 -1.24 6.08 24.08
N SER A 186 -1.64 5.96 22.81
CA SER A 186 -2.23 7.06 22.05
C SER A 186 -3.68 7.40 22.43
N GLY A 187 -4.38 6.52 23.16
CA GLY A 187 -5.80 6.69 23.49
C GLY A 187 -6.19 6.38 24.94
N ARG A 188 -5.32 5.74 25.73
CA ARG A 188 -5.61 5.33 27.11
C ARG A 188 -4.42 5.53 28.05
N ASN A 189 -4.73 5.76 29.33
CA ASN A 189 -3.73 5.89 30.39
C ASN A 189 -3.05 4.54 30.69
N GLU A 190 -1.73 4.51 30.85
CA GLU A 190 -0.94 3.31 31.18
C GLU A 190 -1.54 2.51 32.36
N ARG A 191 -2.10 3.19 33.36
CA ARG A 191 -2.75 2.55 34.52
C ARG A 191 -3.92 1.64 34.15
N VAL A 192 -4.69 2.01 33.13
CA VAL A 192 -5.81 1.20 32.63
C VAL A 192 -5.27 -0.07 31.97
N VAL A 193 -4.23 0.06 31.13
CA VAL A 193 -3.60 -1.09 30.46
C VAL A 193 -3.07 -2.10 31.48
N PHE A 194 -2.35 -1.64 32.51
CA PHE A 194 -1.86 -2.51 33.59
C PHE A 194 -2.98 -3.20 34.37
N GLN A 195 -4.07 -2.48 34.68
CA GLN A 195 -5.21 -3.04 35.39
C GLN A 195 -5.94 -4.08 34.52
N SER A 196 -6.14 -3.82 33.23
CA SER A 196 -6.74 -4.80 32.30
C SER A 196 -5.87 -6.05 32.14
N LEU A 197 -4.54 -5.93 32.06
CA LEU A 197 -3.62 -7.08 32.05
C LEU A 197 -3.76 -7.92 33.33
N LYS A 198 -3.74 -7.27 34.50
CA LYS A 198 -3.91 -7.92 35.80
C LYS A 198 -5.22 -8.70 35.91
N GLU A 199 -6.34 -8.13 35.46
CA GLU A 199 -7.64 -8.80 35.47
C GLU A 199 -7.76 -9.98 34.49
N LEU A 200 -6.92 -10.03 33.45
CA LEU A 200 -6.86 -11.15 32.51
C LEU A 200 -5.89 -12.25 32.96
N GLY A 201 -5.25 -12.08 34.14
CA GLY A 201 -4.27 -13.01 34.68
C GLY A 201 -2.87 -12.87 34.08
N LEU A 202 -2.59 -11.78 33.37
CA LEU A 202 -1.32 -11.56 32.66
C LEU A 202 -0.30 -10.79 33.53
N PRO A 203 1.01 -10.97 33.28
CA PRO A 203 2.05 -10.09 33.83
C PRO A 203 1.76 -8.62 33.51
N HIS A 204 1.96 -7.75 34.51
CA HIS A 204 1.44 -6.38 34.50
C HIS A 204 2.36 -5.36 35.19
N GLY A 205 3.55 -5.75 35.65
CA GLY A 205 4.61 -4.83 35.99
C GLY A 205 5.21 -4.17 34.74
N LYS A 206 5.72 -2.95 34.87
CA LYS A 206 6.29 -2.17 33.76
C LYS A 206 7.47 -2.85 33.06
N ASN A 207 8.20 -3.67 33.81
CA ASN A 207 9.38 -4.42 33.36
C ASN A 207 9.11 -5.94 33.27
N ASP A 208 7.84 -6.35 33.35
CA ASP A 208 7.46 -7.75 33.23
C ASP A 208 7.51 -8.19 31.75
N ASP A 209 7.62 -9.50 31.58
CA ASP A 209 7.77 -10.21 30.33
C ASP A 209 6.67 -11.28 30.23
N ILE A 210 5.93 -11.32 29.12
CA ILE A 210 4.85 -12.29 28.86
C ILE A 210 5.37 -13.38 27.90
N ASP A 211 5.01 -14.65 28.12
CA ASP A 211 5.27 -15.70 27.14
C ASP A 211 4.31 -15.56 25.93
N PRO A 212 4.79 -15.63 24.68
CA PRO A 212 3.91 -15.68 23.52
C PRO A 212 2.85 -16.79 23.58
N ALA A 213 3.12 -17.92 24.25
CA ALA A 213 2.15 -19.00 24.45
C ALA A 213 1.01 -18.62 25.41
N ASP A 214 1.28 -17.79 26.42
CA ASP A 214 0.29 -17.31 27.39
C ASP A 214 -0.56 -16.14 26.84
N PHE A 215 -0.20 -15.63 25.65
CA PHE A 215 -0.87 -14.49 25.01
C PHE A 215 -1.46 -14.84 23.62
N PRO A 216 -2.40 -15.80 23.52
CA PRO A 216 -3.10 -16.12 22.28
C PRO A 216 -4.01 -14.97 21.81
N PHE A 217 -4.45 -15.01 20.55
CA PHE A 217 -5.26 -13.94 19.95
C PHE A 217 -6.53 -13.61 20.75
N GLU A 218 -7.27 -14.60 21.26
CA GLU A 218 -8.47 -14.35 22.06
C GLU A 218 -8.15 -13.61 23.38
N LYS A 219 -6.98 -13.82 24.00
CA LYS A 219 -6.53 -13.03 25.17
C LYS A 219 -6.20 -11.59 24.80
N PHE A 220 -5.62 -11.36 23.63
CA PHE A 220 -5.44 -10.00 23.10
C PHE A 220 -6.78 -9.33 22.74
N TYR A 221 -7.75 -10.08 22.24
CA TYR A 221 -9.07 -9.59 21.89
C TYR A 221 -9.89 -9.22 23.14
N GLU A 222 -9.85 -10.04 24.20
CA GLU A 222 -10.35 -9.70 25.54
C GLU A 222 -9.70 -8.40 26.08
N LEU A 223 -8.38 -8.28 25.94
CA LEU A 223 -7.62 -7.08 26.36
C LEU A 223 -8.03 -5.84 25.56
N TYR A 224 -8.21 -5.97 24.25
CA TYR A 224 -8.65 -4.90 23.36
C TYR A 224 -10.02 -4.36 23.79
N HIS A 225 -11.01 -5.23 24.05
CA HIS A 225 -12.35 -4.81 24.49
C HIS A 225 -12.34 -4.13 25.85
N LYS A 226 -11.54 -4.62 26.81
CA LYS A 226 -11.40 -3.98 28.13
C LYS A 226 -10.79 -2.58 28.05
N ILE A 227 -9.79 -2.39 27.18
CA ILE A 227 -9.09 -1.11 27.02
C ILE A 227 -9.92 -0.15 26.14
N CYS A 228 -10.57 -0.67 25.10
CA CYS A 228 -11.30 0.09 24.07
C CYS A 228 -12.75 -0.40 23.92
N PRO A 229 -13.60 -0.27 24.95
CA PRO A 229 -15.02 -0.63 24.86
C PRO A 229 -15.73 0.20 23.78
N ARG A 230 -16.61 -0.44 23.01
CA ARG A 230 -17.38 0.17 21.92
C ARG A 230 -18.83 0.33 22.34
N THR A 231 -19.06 1.30 23.21
CA THR A 231 -20.41 1.68 23.64
C THR A 231 -21.30 2.05 22.45
N ASP A 232 -20.72 2.52 21.34
CA ASP A 232 -21.42 2.78 20.08
C ASP A 232 -22.01 1.52 19.42
N ILE A 233 -21.33 0.37 19.50
CA ILE A 233 -21.87 -0.92 19.02
C ILE A 233 -22.86 -1.49 20.05
N GLU A 234 -22.59 -1.35 21.34
CA GLU A 234 -23.51 -1.79 22.40
C GLU A 234 -24.86 -1.05 22.34
N ASP A 235 -24.84 0.26 22.12
CA ASP A 235 -26.05 1.08 22.07
C ASP A 235 -26.82 0.86 20.76
N LEU A 236 -26.13 0.60 19.65
CA LEU A 236 -26.76 0.09 18.42
C LEU A 236 -27.44 -1.27 18.65
N PHE A 237 -26.76 -2.20 19.31
CA PHE A 237 -27.33 -3.52 19.63
C PHE A 237 -28.56 -3.41 20.53
N LYS A 238 -28.49 -2.61 21.61
CA LYS A 238 -29.64 -2.33 22.50
C LYS A 238 -30.81 -1.68 21.75
N SER A 239 -30.54 -0.77 20.82
CA SER A 239 -31.55 -0.16 19.97
C SER A 239 -32.29 -1.20 19.10
N LEU A 240 -31.54 -2.06 18.41
CA LEU A 240 -32.09 -3.13 17.56
C LEU A 240 -32.82 -4.22 18.37
N SER A 241 -32.30 -4.58 19.55
CA SER A 241 -32.85 -5.62 20.42
C SER A 241 -34.03 -5.16 21.29
N LYS A 242 -34.25 -3.84 21.38
CA LYS A 242 -35.16 -3.16 22.33
C LYS A 242 -34.77 -3.41 23.79
N ASN A 243 -33.50 -3.13 24.12
CA ASN A 243 -32.86 -3.33 25.43
C ASN A 243 -32.89 -4.78 25.93
N LYS A 244 -32.80 -5.75 25.02
CA LYS A 244 -32.59 -7.16 25.35
C LYS A 244 -31.12 -7.54 25.15
N ASP A 245 -30.67 -8.55 25.88
CA ASP A 245 -29.30 -9.09 25.78
C ASP A 245 -29.06 -9.93 24.50
N VAL A 246 -30.11 -10.20 23.73
CA VAL A 246 -30.09 -10.98 22.48
C VAL A 246 -30.81 -10.26 21.34
N LEU A 247 -30.31 -10.43 20.12
CA LEU A 247 -30.93 -9.91 18.89
C LEU A 247 -31.63 -11.05 18.14
N HIS A 248 -32.92 -10.90 17.85
CA HIS A 248 -33.69 -11.89 17.08
C HIS A 248 -33.31 -11.87 15.58
N ALA A 249 -33.29 -13.03 14.94
CA ALA A 249 -32.90 -13.23 13.54
C ALA A 249 -33.66 -12.30 12.58
N GLU A 250 -34.96 -12.11 12.79
CA GLU A 250 -35.77 -11.18 11.99
C GLU A 250 -35.29 -9.73 12.06
N LYS A 251 -34.85 -9.26 13.24
CA LYS A 251 -34.30 -7.91 13.40
C LYS A 251 -32.89 -7.77 12.85
N MET A 252 -32.10 -8.84 12.84
CA MET A 252 -30.84 -8.86 12.11
C MET A 252 -31.09 -8.82 10.58
N ILE A 253 -32.09 -9.52 10.06
CA ILE A 253 -32.49 -9.47 8.64
C ILE A 253 -32.94 -8.05 8.24
N GLU A 254 -33.79 -7.42 9.05
CA GLU A 254 -34.23 -6.02 8.88
C GLU A 254 -33.03 -5.06 8.83
N PHE A 255 -32.14 -5.11 9.83
CA PHE A 255 -30.91 -4.31 9.86
C PHE A 255 -30.02 -4.50 8.63
N LEU A 256 -29.83 -5.75 8.17
CA LEU A 256 -29.02 -6.05 6.99
C LEU A 256 -29.65 -5.50 5.69
N ASN A 257 -30.97 -5.55 5.57
CA ASN A 257 -31.68 -5.18 4.34
C ASN A 257 -32.04 -3.69 4.25
N GLU A 258 -32.27 -3.03 5.39
CA GLU A 258 -32.71 -1.63 5.45
C GLU A 258 -31.58 -0.67 5.85
N THR A 259 -30.63 -1.10 6.69
CA THR A 259 -29.55 -0.23 7.22
C THR A 259 -28.20 -0.47 6.55
N GLN A 260 -27.78 -1.73 6.37
CA GLN A 260 -26.46 -2.06 5.79
C GLN A 260 -26.45 -2.11 4.26
N ARG A 261 -27.63 -2.23 3.62
CA ARG A 261 -27.76 -2.34 2.17
C ARG A 261 -27.70 -0.98 1.48
N ASP A 262 -26.87 -0.86 0.44
CA ASP A 262 -26.99 0.24 -0.52
C ASP A 262 -28.28 0.07 -1.35
N PRO A 263 -29.26 1.01 -1.25
CA PRO A 263 -30.57 0.87 -1.91
C PRO A 263 -30.50 0.93 -3.44
N ARG A 264 -29.35 1.28 -4.02
CA ARG A 264 -29.12 1.27 -5.48
C ARG A 264 -28.79 -0.12 -6.02
N LEU A 265 -28.57 -1.11 -5.16
CA LEU A 265 -28.17 -2.46 -5.56
C LEU A 265 -29.37 -3.25 -6.11
N ASN A 266 -29.23 -3.72 -7.34
CA ASN A 266 -30.20 -4.60 -7.98
C ASN A 266 -30.41 -5.90 -7.17
N GLU A 267 -31.67 -6.19 -6.85
CA GLU A 267 -32.09 -7.28 -5.97
C GLU A 267 -31.83 -8.69 -6.53
N ILE A 268 -31.74 -8.83 -7.86
CA ILE A 268 -31.45 -10.13 -8.51
C ILE A 268 -29.95 -10.44 -8.42
N LEU A 269 -29.10 -9.43 -8.64
CA LEU A 269 -27.64 -9.57 -8.54
C LEU A 269 -27.13 -9.61 -7.10
N TYR A 270 -27.81 -8.88 -6.21
CA TYR A 270 -27.50 -8.76 -4.79
C TYR A 270 -28.77 -9.07 -3.99
N PRO A 271 -29.12 -10.35 -3.79
CA PRO A 271 -30.34 -10.73 -3.07
C PRO A 271 -30.36 -10.20 -1.63
N PHE A 272 -31.57 -10.02 -1.10
CA PHE A 272 -31.78 -9.65 0.31
C PHE A 272 -31.28 -10.74 1.25
N ALA A 273 -30.77 -10.32 2.41
CA ALA A 273 -30.47 -11.20 3.53
C ALA A 273 -31.74 -11.94 3.98
N ASN A 274 -31.58 -13.19 4.37
CA ASN A 274 -32.68 -14.07 4.78
C ASN A 274 -32.21 -15.03 5.89
N LYS A 275 -33.05 -15.99 6.32
CA LYS A 275 -32.70 -16.93 7.40
C LYS A 275 -31.43 -17.75 7.13
N GLN A 276 -31.09 -18.06 5.88
CA GLN A 276 -29.83 -18.74 5.53
C GLN A 276 -28.63 -17.81 5.74
N THR A 277 -28.78 -16.50 5.47
CA THR A 277 -27.76 -15.49 5.78
C THR A 277 -27.50 -15.41 7.28
N ILE A 278 -28.56 -15.43 8.10
CA ILE A 278 -28.41 -15.43 9.57
C ILE A 278 -27.74 -16.70 10.07
N LYS A 279 -28.13 -17.86 9.55
CA LYS A 279 -27.49 -19.14 9.89
C LYS A 279 -25.99 -19.11 9.57
N TYR A 280 -25.60 -18.60 8.39
CA TYR A 280 -24.20 -18.42 8.02
C TYR A 280 -23.45 -17.46 8.97
N ILE A 281 -24.09 -16.36 9.40
CA ILE A 281 -23.52 -15.43 10.38
C ILE A 281 -23.28 -16.15 11.72
N GLN A 282 -24.26 -16.91 12.23
CA GLN A 282 -24.09 -17.69 13.46
C GLN A 282 -22.97 -18.75 13.33
N GLU A 283 -22.93 -19.50 12.23
CA GLU A 283 -21.91 -20.53 11.97
C GLU A 283 -20.47 -19.98 11.95
N ASN A 284 -20.27 -18.70 11.58
CA ASN A 284 -18.94 -18.09 11.47
C ASN A 284 -18.56 -17.16 12.63
N TYR A 285 -19.55 -16.60 13.35
CA TYR A 285 -19.31 -15.52 14.32
C TYR A 285 -19.90 -15.75 15.72
N GLU A 286 -20.83 -16.69 15.91
CA GLU A 286 -21.36 -16.98 17.25
C GLU A 286 -20.36 -17.82 18.05
N THR A 287 -19.86 -17.25 19.15
CA THR A 287 -18.93 -17.94 20.06
C THR A 287 -19.67 -18.71 21.15
N GLN A 288 -20.88 -18.26 21.53
CA GLN A 288 -21.63 -18.82 22.66
C GLN A 288 -22.53 -19.97 22.20
N ASP A 289 -22.25 -21.18 22.68
CA ASP A 289 -22.95 -22.40 22.25
C ASP A 289 -24.46 -22.38 22.52
N GLU A 290 -24.92 -21.64 23.54
CA GLU A 290 -26.34 -21.47 23.88
C GLU A 290 -27.18 -20.86 22.74
N TYR A 291 -26.57 -19.96 21.94
CA TYR A 291 -27.28 -19.29 20.85
C TYR A 291 -27.10 -19.96 19.49
N LYS A 292 -26.16 -20.91 19.36
CA LYS A 292 -25.95 -21.65 18.10
C LYS A 292 -27.17 -22.47 17.73
N ASN A 293 -27.58 -22.39 16.47
CA ASN A 293 -28.80 -23.00 15.92
C ASN A 293 -30.13 -22.49 16.52
N THR A 294 -30.12 -21.35 17.23
CA THR A 294 -31.35 -20.66 17.69
C THR A 294 -31.74 -19.53 16.73
N GLU A 295 -32.91 -18.91 16.91
CA GLU A 295 -33.28 -17.66 16.20
C GLU A 295 -32.70 -16.40 16.90
N ASN A 296 -31.79 -16.54 17.87
CA ASN A 296 -31.16 -15.44 18.60
C ASN A 296 -29.66 -15.34 18.29
N LEU A 297 -29.14 -14.12 18.32
CA LEU A 297 -27.72 -13.81 18.17
C LEU A 297 -27.23 -13.07 19.43
N SER A 298 -26.06 -13.43 19.92
CA SER A 298 -25.39 -12.67 20.98
C SER A 298 -24.86 -11.32 20.49
N ILE A 299 -24.59 -10.40 21.42
CA ILE A 299 -23.87 -9.17 21.10
C ILE A 299 -22.48 -9.45 20.51
N GLU A 300 -21.79 -10.49 20.98
CA GLU A 300 -20.47 -10.88 20.47
C GLU A 300 -20.53 -11.34 19.00
N CYS A 301 -21.55 -12.11 18.63
CA CYS A 301 -21.81 -12.52 17.25
C CYS A 301 -22.07 -11.30 16.33
N PHE A 302 -22.90 -10.36 16.78
CA PHE A 302 -23.14 -9.10 16.08
C PHE A 302 -21.84 -8.28 15.91
N TYR A 303 -21.03 -8.21 16.96
CA TYR A 303 -19.75 -7.50 16.97
C TYR A 303 -18.73 -8.11 16.01
N ARG A 304 -18.53 -9.44 16.06
CA ARG A 304 -17.64 -10.18 15.16
C ARG A 304 -18.10 -10.06 13.71
N TYR A 305 -19.41 -10.09 13.44
CA TYR A 305 -19.96 -9.80 12.11
C TYR A 305 -19.61 -8.39 11.63
N LEU A 306 -19.87 -7.34 12.42
CA LEU A 306 -19.60 -5.95 12.03
C LEU A 306 -18.10 -5.69 11.75
N MET A 307 -17.21 -6.45 12.39
CA MET A 307 -15.75 -6.37 12.23
C MET A 307 -15.17 -7.32 11.16
N SER A 308 -16.02 -8.07 10.44
CA SER A 308 -15.62 -9.07 9.45
C SER A 308 -15.56 -8.53 8.01
N ASP A 309 -14.96 -9.30 7.09
CA ASP A 309 -14.95 -8.99 5.66
C ASP A 309 -16.35 -9.07 5.01
N ASN A 310 -17.31 -9.74 5.66
CA ASN A 310 -18.72 -9.76 5.24
C ASN A 310 -19.45 -8.42 5.52
N ASN A 311 -18.87 -7.53 6.33
CA ASN A 311 -19.35 -6.17 6.59
C ASN A 311 -18.36 -5.10 6.06
N ALA A 312 -17.60 -5.43 5.01
CA ALA A 312 -16.64 -4.49 4.42
C ALA A 312 -17.33 -3.26 3.79
N CYS A 313 -16.81 -2.06 4.09
CA CYS A 313 -17.30 -0.78 3.57
C CYS A 313 -17.10 -0.57 2.06
N VAL A 314 -16.41 -1.49 1.38
CA VAL A 314 -16.13 -1.44 -0.06
C VAL A 314 -16.43 -2.77 -0.74
N PHE A 315 -16.61 -2.72 -2.06
CA PHE A 315 -16.71 -3.92 -2.88
C PHE A 315 -15.35 -4.61 -3.02
N LEU A 316 -15.00 -5.48 -2.06
CA LEU A 316 -13.84 -6.37 -2.10
C LEU A 316 -13.61 -7.12 -3.45
N ASP A 317 -14.69 -7.45 -4.19
CA ASP A 317 -14.63 -8.04 -5.55
C ASP A 317 -14.13 -7.06 -6.63
N ARG A 318 -14.03 -5.77 -6.31
CA ARG A 318 -13.60 -4.66 -7.17
C ARG A 318 -12.23 -4.09 -6.79
N LEU A 319 -11.50 -4.79 -5.92
CA LEU A 319 -10.09 -4.48 -5.58
C LEU A 319 -9.10 -5.00 -6.62
N ASP A 320 -9.47 -6.06 -7.34
CA ASP A 320 -8.79 -6.50 -8.55
C ASP A 320 -9.34 -5.72 -9.77
N VAL A 321 -8.67 -5.80 -10.92
CA VAL A 321 -9.15 -5.18 -12.17
C VAL A 321 -10.48 -5.82 -12.58
N TYR A 322 -11.57 -5.05 -12.45
CA TYR A 322 -12.95 -5.47 -12.72
C TYR A 322 -13.60 -4.68 -13.85
N GLN A 323 -12.97 -3.59 -14.29
CA GLN A 323 -13.41 -2.80 -15.43
C GLN A 323 -13.20 -3.58 -16.72
N GLU A 324 -14.02 -3.32 -17.73
CA GLU A 324 -13.73 -3.73 -19.10
C GLU A 324 -12.47 -3.00 -19.57
N MET A 325 -11.44 -3.73 -20.05
CA MET A 325 -10.14 -3.17 -20.46
C MET A 325 -9.95 -3.17 -21.98
N ASP A 326 -11.04 -3.41 -22.72
CA ASP A 326 -11.11 -3.54 -24.19
C ASP A 326 -11.69 -2.32 -24.92
N GLN A 327 -12.08 -1.27 -24.19
CA GLN A 327 -12.51 0.01 -24.79
C GLN A 327 -11.29 0.82 -25.29
N PRO A 328 -11.46 1.78 -26.21
CA PRO A 328 -10.37 2.67 -26.64
C PRO A 328 -9.71 3.41 -25.47
N LEU A 329 -8.39 3.59 -25.51
CA LEU A 329 -7.60 4.20 -24.41
C LEU A 329 -8.14 5.58 -23.97
N SER A 330 -8.77 6.34 -24.86
CA SER A 330 -9.41 7.63 -24.58
C SER A 330 -10.63 7.57 -23.65
N HIS A 331 -11.16 6.39 -23.34
CA HIS A 331 -12.31 6.20 -22.44
C HIS A 331 -11.90 6.01 -20.97
N TYR A 332 -10.60 6.00 -20.65
CA TYR A 332 -10.08 5.73 -19.31
C TYR A 332 -9.42 6.96 -18.68
N TYR A 333 -9.63 7.13 -17.37
CA TYR A 333 -8.76 7.99 -16.57
C TYR A 333 -7.42 7.29 -16.34
N ILE A 334 -6.31 7.95 -16.65
CA ILE A 334 -4.96 7.40 -16.59
C ILE A 334 -4.18 8.08 -15.46
N ASN A 335 -3.73 7.32 -14.46
CA ASN A 335 -2.87 7.83 -13.40
C ASN A 335 -1.58 8.43 -14.01
N SER A 336 -1.29 9.69 -13.68
CA SER A 336 -0.31 10.53 -14.36
C SER A 336 0.43 11.41 -13.37
N SER A 337 1.76 11.36 -13.39
CA SER A 337 2.64 12.22 -12.58
C SER A 337 3.14 13.41 -13.40
N HIS A 338 3.28 14.55 -12.73
CA HIS A 338 3.84 15.78 -13.25
C HIS A 338 5.24 16.01 -12.64
N ASN A 339 6.23 16.33 -13.46
CA ASN A 339 7.63 16.55 -13.04
C ASN A 339 8.18 15.44 -12.12
N THR A 340 7.96 14.17 -12.50
CA THR A 340 8.27 12.95 -11.72
C THR A 340 9.67 12.90 -11.10
N TYR A 341 10.66 13.58 -11.69
CA TYR A 341 12.03 13.64 -11.18
C TYR A 341 12.17 14.42 -9.86
N LEU A 342 11.24 15.31 -9.52
CA LEU A 342 11.32 16.17 -8.34
C LEU A 342 10.86 15.43 -7.07
N ILE A 343 11.65 15.58 -6.00
CA ILE A 343 11.33 15.07 -4.66
C ILE A 343 11.05 16.23 -3.66
N GLY A 344 10.59 17.37 -4.15
CA GLY A 344 10.39 18.57 -3.33
C GLY A 344 9.80 19.75 -4.10
N ARG A 345 10.27 20.97 -3.76
CA ARG A 345 9.80 22.24 -4.34
C ARG A 345 10.08 22.31 -5.86
N GLN A 346 9.22 22.99 -6.62
CA GLN A 346 9.44 23.21 -8.06
C GLN A 346 10.71 24.04 -8.35
N PHE A 347 11.00 25.02 -7.49
CA PHE A 347 12.24 25.81 -7.53
C PHE A 347 13.15 25.42 -6.36
N GLY A 348 14.43 25.17 -6.65
CA GLY A 348 15.43 24.76 -5.65
C GLY A 348 15.24 23.35 -5.06
N GLY A 349 14.29 22.56 -5.55
CA GLY A 349 14.09 21.18 -5.13
C GLY A 349 15.14 20.22 -5.70
N LYS A 350 15.42 19.13 -4.96
CA LYS A 350 16.29 18.06 -5.44
C LYS A 350 15.58 17.22 -6.51
N SER A 351 16.36 16.73 -7.47
CA SER A 351 15.93 15.74 -8.45
C SER A 351 16.46 14.35 -8.06
N SER A 352 15.70 13.29 -8.35
CA SER A 352 16.07 11.91 -8.05
C SER A 352 15.75 10.95 -9.20
N VAL A 353 16.49 9.85 -9.28
CA VAL A 353 16.18 8.72 -10.18
C VAL A 353 15.27 7.70 -9.47
N GLU A 354 15.39 7.55 -8.15
CA GLU A 354 14.62 6.55 -7.39
C GLU A 354 13.11 6.86 -7.40
N ILE A 355 12.73 8.14 -7.38
CA ILE A 355 11.32 8.57 -7.46
C ILE A 355 10.63 8.06 -8.73
N TYR A 356 11.34 7.86 -9.84
CA TYR A 356 10.77 7.22 -11.02
C TYR A 356 10.40 5.76 -10.75
N ARG A 357 11.22 5.00 -10.00
CA ARG A 357 10.88 3.62 -9.58
C ARG A 357 9.66 3.62 -8.68
N GLN A 358 9.65 4.46 -7.65
CA GLN A 358 8.54 4.56 -6.70
C GLN A 358 7.22 4.93 -7.40
N VAL A 359 7.27 5.89 -8.32
CA VAL A 359 6.11 6.34 -9.12
C VAL A 359 5.72 5.31 -10.20
N LEU A 360 6.64 4.50 -10.73
CA LEU A 360 6.34 3.35 -11.60
C LEU A 360 5.66 2.21 -10.83
N LEU A 361 6.14 1.91 -9.61
CA LEU A 361 5.55 0.92 -8.69
C LEU A 361 4.17 1.36 -8.21
N ALA A 362 3.94 2.67 -8.08
CA ALA A 362 2.62 3.28 -7.89
C ALA A 362 1.82 3.52 -9.20
N GLY A 363 2.37 3.18 -10.38
CA GLY A 363 1.63 3.05 -11.65
C GLY A 363 1.81 4.11 -12.76
N CYS A 364 2.92 4.84 -12.88
CA CYS A 364 3.09 5.98 -13.82
C CYS A 364 4.38 5.94 -14.72
N ARG A 365 4.56 6.81 -15.75
CA ARG A 365 5.54 6.68 -16.88
C ARG A 365 6.11 8.04 -17.45
N LYS A 366 7.44 8.23 -17.67
CA LYS A 366 8.18 9.17 -18.62
C LYS A 366 9.71 9.27 -18.28
N HIS A 367 10.66 9.98 -18.96
CA HIS A 367 11.00 10.23 -20.40
C HIS A 367 12.11 11.34 -20.60
N GLN A 368 12.85 11.31 -21.73
CA GLN A 368 13.70 12.38 -22.33
C GLN A 368 13.86 12.17 -23.88
N GLN A 369 14.88 12.71 -24.58
CA GLN A 369 15.03 12.68 -26.07
C GLN A 369 16.23 11.84 -26.63
N TYR A 370 17.12 12.31 -27.53
CA TYR A 370 17.94 11.42 -28.43
C TYR A 370 18.76 10.28 -27.81
N LYS A 371 19.62 10.55 -26.81
CA LYS A 371 20.30 9.45 -26.06
C LYS A 371 19.27 8.53 -25.41
N LEU A 372 18.11 9.06 -25.02
CA LEU A 372 17.00 8.28 -24.50
C LEU A 372 16.21 7.52 -25.57
N ALA A 373 16.25 7.84 -26.87
CA ALA A 373 15.70 6.96 -27.89
C ALA A 373 16.49 5.63 -27.89
N LYS A 374 17.82 5.73 -27.96
CA LYS A 374 18.73 4.59 -27.84
C LYS A 374 18.61 3.89 -26.47
N TYR A 375 18.62 4.62 -25.36
CA TYR A 375 18.41 4.00 -24.04
C TYR A 375 17.00 3.41 -23.88
N CYS A 376 15.97 3.91 -24.56
CA CYS A 376 14.65 3.28 -24.53
C CYS A 376 14.66 1.96 -25.29
N GLU A 377 15.30 1.87 -26.45
CA GLU A 377 15.46 0.61 -27.17
C GLU A 377 16.31 -0.38 -26.36
N GLU A 378 17.45 0.05 -25.81
CA GLU A 378 18.37 -0.79 -25.02
C GLU A 378 17.80 -1.23 -23.66
N ILE A 379 17.14 -0.35 -22.91
CA ILE A 379 16.65 -0.63 -21.54
C ILE A 379 15.24 -1.23 -21.55
N LEU A 380 14.35 -0.77 -22.45
CA LEU A 380 12.96 -1.22 -22.46
C LEU A 380 12.73 -2.40 -23.42
N GLY A 381 13.55 -2.54 -24.47
CA GLY A 381 13.49 -3.65 -25.41
C GLY A 381 12.07 -3.93 -25.91
N ASP A 382 11.62 -5.17 -25.77
CA ASP A 382 10.28 -5.63 -26.16
C ASP A 382 9.12 -4.90 -25.44
N MET A 383 9.37 -4.19 -24.33
CA MET A 383 8.34 -3.36 -23.70
C MET A 383 8.12 -2.04 -24.46
N LEU A 384 9.05 -1.58 -25.29
CA LEU A 384 8.86 -0.37 -26.09
C LEU A 384 7.91 -0.64 -27.27
N LEU A 385 6.85 0.16 -27.41
CA LEU A 385 5.98 0.09 -28.59
C LEU A 385 6.55 0.96 -29.72
N THR A 386 7.35 0.36 -30.60
CA THR A 386 8.01 1.03 -31.73
C THR A 386 7.17 1.07 -33.01
N LYS A 387 6.13 0.23 -33.13
CA LYS A 387 5.25 0.13 -34.30
C LYS A 387 3.77 0.12 -33.89
N PRO A 388 2.84 0.56 -34.76
CA PRO A 388 1.41 0.35 -34.56
C PRO A 388 1.05 -1.13 -34.40
N ILE A 389 -0.07 -1.41 -33.73
CA ILE A 389 -0.56 -2.77 -33.49
C ILE A 389 -1.58 -3.13 -34.55
N ASP A 390 -1.63 -4.40 -34.96
CA ASP A 390 -2.57 -4.91 -35.96
C ASP A 390 -4.03 -4.53 -35.63
N GLY A 391 -4.72 -3.97 -36.62
CA GLY A 391 -6.07 -3.42 -36.49
C GLY A 391 -6.14 -1.98 -35.96
N TYR A 392 -5.01 -1.35 -35.63
CA TYR A 392 -4.92 0.03 -35.14
C TYR A 392 -3.88 0.82 -35.93
N SER A 393 -4.15 1.06 -37.22
CA SER A 393 -3.35 1.97 -38.06
C SER A 393 -3.42 3.41 -37.55
N LEU A 394 -2.43 4.23 -37.90
CA LEU A 394 -2.37 5.66 -37.51
C LEU A 394 -3.21 6.56 -38.43
N GLU A 395 -4.32 6.02 -38.95
CA GLU A 395 -5.19 6.68 -39.93
C GLU A 395 -6.35 7.41 -39.25
N SER A 396 -6.87 8.46 -39.90
CA SER A 396 -7.96 9.25 -39.33
C SER A 396 -9.24 8.42 -39.22
N GLY A 397 -9.91 8.48 -38.07
CA GLY A 397 -11.12 7.70 -37.76
C GLY A 397 -10.86 6.33 -37.13
N VAL A 398 -9.61 5.86 -37.06
CA VAL A 398 -9.26 4.64 -36.34
C VAL A 398 -9.18 4.95 -34.83
N PRO A 399 -9.86 4.19 -33.94
CA PRO A 399 -9.82 4.43 -32.50
C PRO A 399 -8.45 4.09 -31.91
N LEU A 400 -8.16 4.58 -30.70
CA LEU A 400 -6.95 4.19 -29.98
C LEU A 400 -7.03 2.70 -29.54
N PRO A 401 -5.91 1.95 -29.57
CA PRO A 401 -5.89 0.57 -29.07
C PRO A 401 -6.24 0.50 -27.58
N PRO A 402 -6.94 -0.56 -27.14
CA PRO A 402 -7.38 -0.70 -25.76
C PRO A 402 -6.22 -1.02 -24.80
N PRO A 403 -6.35 -0.70 -23.50
CA PRO A 403 -5.39 -1.07 -22.47
C PRO A 403 -4.96 -2.55 -22.50
N GLU A 404 -5.90 -3.47 -22.78
CA GLU A 404 -5.63 -4.91 -22.85
C GLU A 404 -4.57 -5.25 -23.91
N LYS A 405 -4.70 -4.69 -25.13
CA LYS A 405 -3.72 -4.86 -26.22
C LYS A 405 -2.41 -4.12 -25.99
N LEU A 406 -2.35 -3.21 -25.02
CA LEU A 406 -1.17 -2.45 -24.61
C LEU A 406 -0.50 -3.00 -23.33
N LYS A 407 -0.91 -4.18 -22.83
CA LYS A 407 -0.30 -4.82 -21.65
C LYS A 407 1.21 -4.99 -21.83
N ARG A 408 1.97 -4.59 -20.80
CA ARG A 408 3.44 -4.56 -20.76
C ARG A 408 4.09 -3.70 -21.86
N LYS A 409 3.35 -2.79 -22.50
CA LYS A 409 3.88 -1.83 -23.48
C LYS A 409 4.02 -0.41 -22.92
N ILE A 410 5.16 0.21 -23.24
CA ILE A 410 5.52 1.59 -22.93
C ILE A 410 5.41 2.40 -24.21
N LEU A 411 4.67 3.50 -24.15
CA LEU A 411 4.40 4.40 -25.28
C LEU A 411 5.13 5.72 -25.04
N ILE A 412 5.80 6.24 -26.07
CA ILE A 412 6.48 7.54 -26.01
C ILE A 412 5.53 8.63 -26.51
N LYS A 413 5.13 9.54 -25.62
CA LYS A 413 4.47 10.81 -26.00
C LYS A 413 5.55 11.88 -26.23
N ASN A 414 5.90 12.12 -27.49
CA ASN A 414 6.78 13.22 -27.92
C ASN A 414 6.19 13.96 -29.14
N LYS A 415 6.73 15.14 -29.48
CA LYS A 415 6.45 15.77 -30.78
C LYS A 415 6.94 14.84 -31.89
N ARG A 416 6.14 14.64 -32.94
CA ARG A 416 6.55 13.93 -34.16
C ARG A 416 6.94 14.96 -35.22
N LEU A 417 7.99 14.67 -35.98
CA LEU A 417 8.40 15.47 -37.12
C LEU A 417 7.37 15.35 -38.26
N LYS A 418 7.40 16.27 -39.23
CA LYS A 418 6.66 16.09 -40.49
C LYS A 418 7.21 14.86 -41.22
N PRO A 419 6.41 14.03 -41.92
CA PRO A 419 6.88 12.78 -42.53
C PRO A 419 8.09 12.94 -43.48
N GLU A 420 8.17 14.07 -44.19
CA GLU A 420 9.28 14.43 -45.08
C GLU A 420 10.60 14.62 -44.31
N VAL A 421 10.55 15.35 -43.21
CA VAL A 421 11.69 15.62 -42.31
C VAL A 421 12.05 14.37 -41.51
N GLU A 422 11.05 13.62 -41.03
CA GLU A 422 11.23 12.34 -40.33
C GLU A 422 12.04 11.37 -41.21
N LYS A 423 11.71 11.27 -42.51
CA LYS A 423 12.44 10.43 -43.46
C LYS A 423 13.89 10.91 -43.68
N GLN A 424 14.10 12.20 -43.92
CA GLN A 424 15.46 12.74 -44.11
C GLN A 424 16.35 12.57 -42.88
N GLN A 425 15.81 12.80 -41.68
CA GLN A 425 16.57 12.65 -40.44
C GLN A 425 16.80 11.17 -40.06
N LEU A 426 15.87 10.25 -40.37
CA LEU A 426 16.14 8.80 -40.29
C LEU A 426 17.28 8.38 -41.23
N ASP A 427 17.25 8.84 -42.47
CA ASP A 427 18.27 8.50 -43.48
C ASP A 427 19.66 9.06 -43.11
N MET A 428 19.74 10.17 -42.37
CA MET A 428 21.00 10.70 -41.79
C MET A 428 21.43 9.93 -40.54
N PHE A 429 20.49 9.56 -39.66
CA PHE A 429 20.75 8.75 -38.47
C PHE A 429 21.32 7.37 -38.80
N PHE A 430 20.72 6.64 -39.76
CA PHE A 430 21.23 5.34 -40.22
C PHE A 430 22.60 5.42 -40.91
N LYS A 431 23.02 6.61 -41.37
CA LYS A 431 24.37 6.88 -41.91
C LYS A 431 25.39 7.27 -40.84
N GLY A 432 25.00 7.31 -39.56
CA GLY A 432 25.88 7.70 -38.45
C GLY A 432 26.21 9.19 -38.39
N GLN A 433 25.48 10.04 -39.11
CA GLN A 433 25.69 11.49 -39.16
C GLN A 433 24.83 12.20 -38.12
N THR A 434 25.06 11.91 -36.84
CA THR A 434 24.25 12.44 -35.73
C THR A 434 24.51 13.91 -35.42
N ASP A 435 25.70 14.41 -35.72
CA ASP A 435 26.16 15.71 -35.21
C ASP A 435 25.51 16.86 -36.01
N ALA A 436 25.31 16.66 -37.32
CA ALA A 436 24.57 17.59 -38.19
C ALA A 436 23.08 17.77 -37.80
N LEU A 437 22.52 16.84 -37.01
CA LEU A 437 21.13 16.93 -36.53
C LEU A 437 21.00 17.84 -35.29
N GLN A 438 22.10 18.23 -34.64
CA GLN A 438 22.05 19.16 -33.51
C GLN A 438 21.93 20.61 -34.00
N GLU A 439 22.71 21.01 -35.01
CA GLU A 439 22.77 22.38 -35.53
C GLU A 439 21.41 22.87 -36.09
N GLU A 440 20.62 22.02 -36.76
CA GLU A 440 19.29 22.42 -37.27
C GLU A 440 18.25 22.67 -36.16
N ASN A 441 18.41 22.09 -34.96
CA ASN A 441 17.42 22.16 -33.90
C ASN A 441 17.61 23.35 -32.93
N GLU A 442 18.78 24.00 -32.94
CA GLU A 442 19.05 25.18 -32.08
C GLU A 442 18.39 26.47 -32.60
N VAL A 443 17.99 26.52 -33.87
CA VAL A 443 17.45 27.74 -34.54
C VAL A 443 15.96 28.00 -34.24
N ALA A 444 15.38 27.32 -33.25
CA ALA A 444 13.94 27.37 -32.96
C ALA A 444 13.60 27.48 -31.46
N GLU A 445 14.33 28.31 -30.71
CA GLU A 445 13.85 28.83 -29.42
C GLU A 445 12.98 30.09 -29.60
N ASP A 446 11.96 30.20 -28.75
CA ASP A 446 10.85 31.16 -28.85
C ASP A 446 11.27 32.53 -28.26
N PRO A 447 11.09 33.69 -28.96
CA PRO A 447 11.61 34.98 -28.49
C PRO A 447 10.95 35.54 -27.21
N ASP A 448 9.83 34.96 -26.76
CA ASP A 448 8.96 35.51 -25.70
C ASP A 448 9.49 35.24 -24.26
N LEU A 449 10.76 34.88 -24.10
CA LEU A 449 11.46 34.76 -22.81
C LEU A 449 12.45 35.91 -22.55
N ALA A 450 12.14 37.11 -23.04
CA ALA A 450 12.78 38.33 -22.58
C ALA A 450 12.32 38.66 -21.14
N VAL A 451 13.17 38.40 -20.15
CA VAL A 451 12.97 38.88 -18.79
C VAL A 451 13.39 40.34 -18.73
N ASP A 452 12.41 41.25 -18.72
CA ASP A 452 12.63 42.65 -18.33
C ASP A 452 13.14 42.66 -16.88
N GLY A 453 14.34 43.20 -16.70
CA GLY A 453 14.93 43.41 -15.39
C GLY A 453 15.24 44.88 -15.19
N GLU A 454 14.64 45.49 -14.17
CA GLU A 454 15.22 46.61 -13.43
C GLU A 454 14.50 46.73 -12.09
N ASP A 455 15.25 46.54 -11.00
CA ASP A 455 15.25 47.42 -9.82
C ASP A 455 16.23 46.88 -8.78
N THR A 456 17.44 47.45 -8.79
CA THR A 456 18.42 47.29 -7.72
C THR A 456 18.24 48.38 -6.68
N GLU A 457 17.77 48.03 -5.48
CA GLU A 457 18.01 48.87 -4.30
C GLU A 457 18.58 48.08 -3.13
N SER A 458 19.64 48.64 -2.55
CA SER A 458 20.43 48.02 -1.48
C SER A 458 19.89 48.39 -0.10
N CYS A 459 19.84 47.44 0.83
CA CYS A 459 20.02 47.77 2.25
C CYS A 459 20.72 46.65 3.03
N SER A 460 21.49 47.06 4.04
CA SER A 460 22.46 46.22 4.75
C SER A 460 22.09 45.99 6.22
N LYS A 461 22.60 44.88 6.77
CA LYS A 461 22.86 44.55 8.19
C LYS A 461 21.72 44.01 9.08
N SER A 462 22.10 42.89 9.72
CA SER A 462 21.84 42.47 11.12
C SER A 462 20.41 42.22 11.61
N GLY A 463 20.15 40.97 12.01
CA GLY A 463 19.02 40.60 12.87
C GLY A 463 18.99 39.09 13.16
N ASN A 464 19.08 38.70 14.44
CA ASN A 464 19.09 37.30 14.91
C ASN A 464 17.94 36.44 14.36
N CYS A 465 18.25 35.18 14.01
CA CYS A 465 17.26 34.10 13.95
C CYS A 465 17.49 33.13 15.11
N THR A 466 16.68 33.27 16.17
CA THR A 466 16.56 32.25 17.23
C THR A 466 15.66 31.11 16.77
N ALA A 467 16.10 29.88 16.98
CA ALA A 467 15.30 28.68 16.72
C ALA A 467 14.09 28.60 17.67
N ALA A 468 12.95 28.17 17.13
CA ALA A 468 11.80 27.70 17.89
C ALA A 468 11.27 26.45 17.20
N SER A 469 11.66 25.28 17.72
CA SER A 469 11.10 24.00 17.32
C SER A 469 9.66 23.91 17.80
N GLY A 470 8.72 23.63 16.89
CA GLY A 470 7.31 23.42 17.20
C GLY A 470 6.85 22.11 16.59
N ASP A 471 6.70 21.08 17.43
CA ASP A 471 6.07 19.81 17.03
C ASP A 471 4.63 20.05 16.59
N ILE A 472 4.28 19.56 15.40
CA ILE A 472 2.87 19.45 14.98
C ILE A 472 2.61 17.99 14.60
N ALA A 473 2.16 17.24 15.59
CA ALA A 473 1.36 16.05 15.33
C ALA A 473 0.06 16.48 14.62
N ASN A 474 -0.36 15.74 13.60
CA ASN A 474 -1.76 15.77 13.16
C ASN A 474 -2.14 14.52 12.36
N SER A 475 -2.82 13.61 13.04
CA SER A 475 -3.77 12.69 12.42
C SER A 475 -5.16 13.35 12.43
N VAL A 476 -5.76 13.64 11.27
CA VAL A 476 -7.22 13.73 11.12
C VAL A 476 -7.63 13.23 9.74
N ILE A 477 -8.49 12.21 9.71
CA ILE A 477 -9.29 11.82 8.54
C ILE A 477 -10.58 12.65 8.60
N PRO A 478 -10.95 13.42 7.56
CA PRO A 478 -12.23 14.11 7.53
C PRO A 478 -13.32 13.21 6.92
N THR A 479 -14.20 12.66 7.77
CA THR A 479 -15.48 12.07 7.35
C THR A 479 -16.64 12.71 8.08
N SER A 480 -17.38 13.59 7.39
CA SER A 480 -18.85 13.57 7.30
C SER A 480 -19.38 14.92 6.77
N ILE A 481 -20.21 14.85 5.73
CA ILE A 481 -21.09 15.93 5.31
C ILE A 481 -22.50 15.41 5.53
N ASN A 482 -23.29 16.06 6.40
CA ASN A 482 -24.72 15.78 6.53
C ASN A 482 -25.52 16.64 5.53
N PRO A 483 -26.51 16.08 4.82
CA PRO A 483 -27.36 16.81 3.89
C PRO A 483 -28.66 17.35 4.53
N SER A 484 -29.42 18.13 3.75
CA SER A 484 -30.62 18.93 4.11
C SER A 484 -30.29 20.23 4.88
N VAL A 485 -30.96 21.37 4.66
CA VAL A 485 -32.31 21.63 4.09
C VAL A 485 -32.27 22.65 2.93
N ALA A 486 -33.28 22.63 2.07
CA ALA A 486 -33.40 23.49 0.88
C ALA A 486 -33.67 24.99 1.17
N GLY A 487 -33.18 25.86 0.28
CA GLY A 487 -33.45 27.30 0.24
C GLY A 487 -33.24 27.86 -1.17
N SER A 488 -34.08 28.80 -1.61
CA SER A 488 -34.27 29.19 -3.01
C SER A 488 -33.42 30.38 -3.52
N ASN A 489 -33.30 30.45 -4.86
CA ASN A 489 -33.02 31.62 -5.72
C ASN A 489 -31.59 32.22 -5.84
N ALA A 490 -31.30 32.63 -7.10
CA ALA A 490 -30.30 33.61 -7.59
C ALA A 490 -28.80 33.35 -7.25
N ASP A 491 -27.84 33.28 -8.16
CA ASP A 491 -27.67 34.03 -9.41
C ASP A 491 -26.64 33.34 -10.33
N LEU A 492 -27.00 33.07 -11.60
CA LEU A 492 -26.14 32.42 -12.58
C LEU A 492 -25.39 33.46 -13.43
N LYS A 493 -24.27 34.00 -12.90
CA LYS A 493 -23.39 34.88 -13.70
C LYS A 493 -22.34 34.11 -14.49
N ARG A 494 -22.62 34.00 -15.79
CA ARG A 494 -21.67 33.68 -16.88
C ARG A 494 -20.27 34.24 -16.63
N LEU A 495 -19.25 33.40 -16.85
CA LEU A 495 -17.92 33.86 -17.28
C LEU A 495 -17.56 33.12 -18.58
N GLN A 496 -17.21 33.91 -19.60
CA GLN A 496 -17.09 33.46 -20.98
C GLN A 496 -15.73 32.79 -21.23
N MET A 497 -15.73 31.73 -22.05
CA MET A 497 -14.51 31.31 -22.73
C MET A 497 -14.03 32.45 -23.65
N LYS A 498 -12.75 32.82 -23.58
CA LYS A 498 -12.06 33.51 -24.67
C LYS A 498 -11.04 32.56 -25.29
N LYS A 499 -11.23 32.28 -26.58
CA LYS A 499 -10.34 31.48 -27.42
C LYS A 499 -9.78 32.40 -28.51
N VAL A 500 -8.59 32.95 -28.26
CA VAL A 500 -7.77 33.73 -29.20
C VAL A 500 -6.32 33.55 -28.72
N ARG A 501 -5.33 33.14 -29.52
CA ARG A 501 -5.33 32.83 -30.96
C ARG A 501 -4.64 31.48 -31.22
#